data_AF-A0A1L7GB83-F1
#
_entry.id   AF-A0A1L7GB83-F1
#
_cell.length_a   1.000
_cell.length_b   1.000
_cell.length_c   1.000
_cell.angle_alpha   90.00
_cell.angle_beta   90.00
_cell.angle_gamma   90.00
#
_symmetry.space_group_name_H-M   'P 1'
#
loop_
_entity.id
_entity.type
_entity.pdbx_description
1 polymer ?
#
loop_
_entity_poly.entity_id
_entity_poly.type
_entity_poly.pdbx_seq_one_letter_code
_entity_poly.pdbx_strand_id
1 'polypeptide(L)'
;MTVSIAALAAGSLILTACSGSSDSAGKLDGTYYVKDVNGTSKLGQLVVKGNSVSHHEYGCDGVYEKPGVTSTGEFNKDQSQIIWTVAGDDTRNRRTGSEPISTSNTSISISGSAYVRDNSDAGKALLDGFKTKCAK
;
A
#
# COMPACT_ATOMS: atom_id res chain seq x y z
N MET A 1 -60.07 30.36 15.71
CA MET A 1 -59.75 28.97 15.34
C MET A 1 -58.40 28.61 15.94
N THR A 2 -58.38 27.47 16.65
CA THR A 2 -57.25 26.54 16.91
C THR A 2 -55.91 27.04 17.48
N VAL A 3 -55.67 26.56 18.69
CA VAL A 3 -54.42 26.34 19.44
C VAL A 3 -53.41 25.50 18.64
N SER A 4 -52.10 25.75 18.79
CA SER A 4 -51.10 24.70 19.14
C SER A 4 -49.70 25.26 19.39
N ILE A 5 -49.19 24.90 20.57
CA ILE A 5 -47.80 24.99 21.05
C ILE A 5 -47.05 23.73 20.60
N ALA A 6 -45.72 23.80 20.59
CA ALA A 6 -44.73 22.70 20.54
C ALA A 6 -44.14 22.42 19.14
N ALA A 7 -42.88 22.03 18.98
CA ALA A 7 -41.89 21.54 19.93
C ALA A 7 -40.47 21.85 19.42
N LEU A 8 -39.54 22.04 20.36
CA LEU A 8 -38.10 21.96 20.08
C LEU A 8 -37.76 20.56 19.57
N ALA A 9 -37.08 20.48 18.45
CA ALA A 9 -36.27 19.31 18.08
C ALA A 9 -34.83 19.77 17.94
N ALA A 10 -34.15 19.91 19.09
CA ALA A 10 -32.70 19.84 19.15
C ALA A 10 -32.32 18.42 18.75
N GLY A 11 -32.06 18.22 17.47
CA GLY A 11 -31.52 16.98 16.93
C GLY A 11 -30.11 16.80 17.47
N SER A 12 -30.01 16.11 18.60
CA SER A 12 -28.78 15.52 19.08
C SER A 12 -28.22 14.63 17.98
N LEU A 13 -27.29 15.16 17.19
CA LEU A 13 -26.38 14.35 16.39
C LEU A 13 -25.56 13.56 17.39
N ILE A 14 -26.05 12.35 17.68
CA ILE A 14 -25.25 11.27 18.23
C ILE A 14 -24.16 11.06 17.20
N LEU A 15 -23.02 11.73 17.38
CA LEU A 15 -21.76 11.23 16.84
C LEU A 15 -21.61 9.85 17.47
N THR A 16 -21.99 8.82 16.73
CA THR A 16 -21.44 7.49 16.90
C THR A 16 -19.93 7.67 16.82
N ALA A 17 -19.33 7.86 18.00
CA ALA A 17 -17.95 7.53 18.25
C ALA A 17 -17.83 6.06 17.85
N CYS A 18 -17.37 5.82 16.62
CA CYS A 18 -16.86 4.52 16.24
C CYS A 18 -15.63 4.28 17.11
N SER A 19 -15.90 3.68 18.25
CA SER A 19 -14.99 2.87 19.03
C SER A 19 -14.19 1.98 18.08
N GLY A 20 -12.91 2.33 17.90
CA GLY A 20 -12.00 1.59 17.05
C GLY A 20 -10.55 2.02 17.29
N SER A 21 -10.21 2.40 18.52
CA SER A 21 -8.83 2.50 18.95
C SER A 21 -8.32 1.08 19.22
N SER A 22 -7.81 0.40 18.19
CA SER A 22 -6.95 -0.78 18.32
C SER A 22 -6.19 -0.96 17.00
N ASP A 23 -4.88 -0.69 17.04
CA ASP A 23 -3.85 -1.35 16.23
C ASP A 23 -4.16 -1.61 14.74
N SER A 24 -4.20 -0.55 13.93
CA SER A 24 -4.07 -0.70 12.47
C SER A 24 -2.66 -1.08 12.03
N ALA A 25 -1.66 -0.93 12.91
CA ALA A 25 -0.29 -1.38 12.70
C ALA A 25 -0.25 -2.91 12.71
N GLY A 26 -0.31 -3.54 11.54
CA GLY A 26 -0.30 -5.00 11.39
C GLY A 26 -1.31 -5.53 10.37
N LYS A 27 -2.42 -4.83 10.12
CA LYS A 27 -3.42 -5.27 9.13
C LYS A 27 -2.83 -5.38 7.72
N LEU A 28 -1.90 -4.48 7.41
CA LEU A 28 -1.26 -4.39 6.10
C LEU A 28 0.05 -5.18 6.02
N ASP A 29 0.51 -5.81 7.10
CA ASP A 29 1.77 -6.55 7.12
C ASP A 29 1.78 -7.65 6.06
N GLY A 30 2.92 -7.76 5.37
CA GLY A 30 3.13 -8.75 4.33
C GLY A 30 3.92 -8.23 3.14
N THR A 31 3.99 -9.09 2.14
CA THR A 31 4.69 -8.83 0.88
C THR A 31 3.66 -8.69 -0.24
N TYR A 32 3.86 -7.71 -1.10
CA TYR A 32 3.00 -7.44 -2.23
C TYR A 32 3.83 -7.27 -3.49
N TYR A 33 3.29 -7.67 -4.63
CA TYR A 33 3.95 -7.64 -5.92
C TYR A 33 3.16 -6.83 -6.94
N VAL A 34 3.88 -6.13 -7.82
CA VAL A 34 3.30 -5.50 -9.00
C VAL A 34 4.14 -5.84 -10.22
N LYS A 35 3.47 -5.97 -11.35
CA LYS A 35 4.15 -6.12 -12.64
C LYS A 35 4.61 -4.76 -13.13
N ASP A 36 5.81 -4.71 -13.70
CA ASP A 36 6.20 -3.65 -14.64
C ASP A 36 6.10 -2.24 -14.04
N VAL A 37 6.83 -2.00 -12.94
CA VAL A 37 6.90 -0.68 -12.33
C VAL A 37 7.42 0.33 -13.36
N ASN A 38 6.57 1.29 -13.72
CA ASN A 38 6.85 2.37 -14.67
C ASN A 38 7.50 1.90 -16.00
N GLY A 39 7.07 0.74 -16.54
CA GLY A 39 7.54 0.26 -17.85
C GLY A 39 8.93 -0.38 -17.85
N THR A 40 9.51 -0.66 -16.68
CA THR A 40 10.86 -1.23 -16.57
C THR A 40 10.94 -2.73 -16.75
N SER A 41 9.81 -3.43 -16.91
CA SER A 41 9.74 -4.89 -17.03
C SER A 41 10.28 -5.67 -15.81
N LYS A 42 10.58 -4.96 -14.71
CA LYS A 42 11.01 -5.49 -13.42
C LYS A 42 9.82 -5.94 -12.59
N LEU A 43 10.07 -6.79 -11.59
CA LEU A 43 9.11 -7.10 -10.55
C LEU A 43 9.25 -6.08 -9.42
N GLY A 44 8.19 -5.32 -9.18
CA GLY A 44 8.10 -4.45 -8.01
C GLY A 44 7.63 -5.27 -6.80
N GLN A 45 8.26 -5.06 -5.66
CA GLN A 45 7.87 -5.64 -4.39
C GLN A 45 7.68 -4.53 -3.36
N LEU A 46 6.59 -4.61 -2.61
CA LEU A 46 6.33 -3.77 -1.44
C LEU A 46 6.31 -4.68 -0.21
N VAL A 47 7.11 -4.35 0.79
CA VAL A 47 7.17 -5.07 2.07
C VAL A 47 6.69 -4.15 3.17
N VAL A 48 5.70 -4.60 3.92
CA VAL A 48 5.10 -3.85 5.04
C VAL A 48 5.36 -4.60 6.34
N LYS A 49 5.89 -3.88 7.34
CA LYS A 49 6.12 -4.38 8.71
C LYS A 49 5.70 -3.32 9.73
N GLY A 50 4.52 -3.48 10.31
CA GLY A 50 3.89 -2.46 11.13
C GLY A 50 3.66 -1.18 10.32
N ASN A 51 4.35 -0.10 10.71
CA ASN A 51 4.29 1.17 9.98
C ASN A 51 5.39 1.32 8.92
N SER A 52 6.43 0.49 8.95
CA SER A 52 7.54 0.60 8.01
C SER A 52 7.19 -0.03 6.67
N VAL A 53 7.56 0.66 5.59
CA VAL A 53 7.32 0.26 4.21
C VAL A 53 8.63 0.29 3.42
N SER A 54 8.94 -0.81 2.74
CA SER A 54 10.06 -0.89 1.80
C SER A 54 9.55 -1.21 0.41
N HIS A 55 10.01 -0.47 -0.59
CA HIS A 55 9.78 -0.74 -2.00
C HIS A 55 11.08 -1.22 -2.64
N HIS A 56 10.99 -2.36 -3.34
CA HIS A 56 12.09 -3.03 -3.99
C HIS A 56 11.78 -3.30 -5.46
N GLU A 57 12.82 -3.36 -6.29
CA GLU A 57 12.69 -3.80 -7.67
C GLU A 57 13.72 -4.84 -8.05
N TYR A 58 13.27 -5.85 -8.79
CA TYR A 58 14.09 -6.97 -9.20
C TYR A 58 14.14 -7.09 -10.71
N GLY A 59 15.36 -7.16 -11.25
CA GLY A 59 15.65 -7.58 -12.63
C GLY A 59 15.98 -9.07 -12.70
N CYS A 60 16.32 -9.55 -13.90
CA CYS A 60 16.71 -10.96 -14.11
C CYS A 60 18.20 -11.22 -13.83
N ASP A 61 18.94 -10.21 -13.38
CA ASP A 61 20.39 -10.18 -13.18
C ASP A 61 20.87 -10.86 -11.88
N GLY A 62 19.96 -11.35 -11.03
CA GLY A 62 20.31 -12.12 -9.84
C GLY A 62 19.10 -12.40 -8.97
N VAL A 63 18.79 -13.68 -8.79
CA VAL A 63 17.64 -14.32 -8.12
C VAL A 63 17.22 -13.66 -6.80
N TYR A 64 16.50 -12.54 -6.82
CA TYR A 64 15.98 -11.87 -5.62
C TYR A 64 17.04 -11.50 -4.55
N GLU A 65 18.34 -11.72 -4.81
CA GLU A 65 19.38 -11.65 -3.78
C GLU A 65 19.65 -10.21 -3.38
N LYS A 66 19.50 -9.28 -4.34
CA LYS A 66 19.65 -7.86 -4.11
C LYS A 66 18.68 -7.05 -4.98
N PRO A 67 17.83 -6.21 -4.38
CA PRO A 67 16.99 -5.30 -5.15
C PRO A 67 17.85 -4.24 -5.85
N GLY A 68 17.57 -3.97 -7.12
CA GLY A 68 18.25 -2.92 -7.88
C GLY A 68 17.84 -1.51 -7.47
N VAL A 69 16.72 -1.38 -6.76
CA VAL A 69 16.19 -0.13 -6.19
C VAL A 69 15.63 -0.44 -4.83
N THR A 70 15.95 0.36 -3.81
CA THR A 70 15.30 0.32 -2.51
C THR A 70 14.87 1.72 -2.11
N SER A 71 13.57 1.92 -1.91
CA SER A 71 13.06 3.11 -1.22
C SER A 71 12.39 2.66 0.08
N THR A 72 12.55 3.40 1.17
CA THR A 72 11.89 3.09 2.45
C THR A 72 11.10 4.29 2.94
N GLY A 73 10.03 4.02 3.65
CA GLY A 73 9.14 5.04 4.20
C GLY A 73 8.32 4.48 5.34
N GLU A 74 7.41 5.31 5.83
CA GLU A 74 6.48 4.94 6.90
C GLU A 74 5.06 5.36 6.53
N PHE A 75 4.07 4.58 6.96
CA PHE A 75 2.70 5.05 6.90
C PHE A 75 2.49 6.25 7.82
N ASN A 76 1.67 7.20 7.37
CA ASN A 76 1.11 8.21 8.26
C ASN A 76 0.11 7.59 9.26
N LYS A 77 -0.32 8.37 10.25
CA LYS A 77 -1.09 7.86 11.41
C LYS A 77 -2.39 7.15 11.04
N ASP A 78 -3.06 7.59 9.97
CA ASP A 78 -4.31 7.04 9.45
C ASP A 78 -4.09 6.02 8.31
N GLN A 79 -2.84 5.70 7.96
CA GLN A 79 -2.46 4.79 6.87
C GLN A 79 -3.09 5.16 5.52
N SER A 80 -3.28 6.46 5.27
CA SER A 80 -3.76 6.99 3.99
C SER A 80 -2.61 7.38 3.04
N GLN A 81 -1.38 7.48 3.55
CA GLN A 81 -0.19 7.84 2.79
C GLN A 81 1.05 7.09 3.26
N ILE A 82 2.02 6.93 2.36
CA ILE A 82 3.41 6.57 2.71
C ILE A 82 4.27 7.82 2.62
N ILE A 83 5.05 8.07 3.66
CA ILE A 83 6.06 9.12 3.72
C ILE A 83 7.42 8.47 3.48
N TRP A 84 7.99 8.66 2.30
CA TRP A 84 9.29 8.09 1.93
C TRP A 84 10.44 8.86 2.57
N THR A 85 11.24 8.16 3.36
CA THR A 85 12.38 8.69 4.12
C THR A 85 13.72 8.38 3.47
N VAL A 86 13.81 7.28 2.73
CA VAL A 86 14.97 6.92 1.91
C VAL A 86 14.53 6.73 0.47
N ALA A 87 15.14 7.48 -0.43
CA ALA A 87 14.86 7.43 -1.85
C ALA A 87 15.83 6.45 -2.53
N GLY A 88 15.32 5.58 -3.41
CA GLY A 88 16.18 4.72 -4.23
C GLY A 88 16.92 5.48 -5.32
N ASP A 89 18.03 4.93 -5.80
CA ASP A 89 18.92 5.61 -6.75
C ASP A 89 18.44 5.57 -8.22
N ASP A 90 17.53 4.65 -8.57
CA ASP A 90 16.95 4.58 -9.93
C ASP A 90 15.85 5.63 -10.09
N THR A 91 16.15 6.70 -10.83
CA THR A 91 15.24 7.83 -11.07
C THR A 91 13.88 7.45 -11.66
N ARG A 92 13.72 6.29 -12.30
CA ARG A 92 12.43 5.84 -12.86
C ARG A 92 11.46 5.37 -11.78
N ASN A 93 12.00 4.85 -10.67
CA ASN A 93 11.24 4.14 -9.65
C ASN A 93 11.56 4.59 -8.22
N ARG A 94 12.33 5.66 -8.13
CA ARG A 94 12.60 6.39 -6.89
C ARG A 94 11.29 6.91 -6.32
N ARG A 95 11.01 6.52 -5.08
CA ARG A 95 9.88 7.03 -4.30
C ARG A 95 10.36 8.14 -3.37
N THR A 96 9.65 9.25 -3.33
CA THR A 96 10.01 10.42 -2.50
C THR A 96 8.77 11.14 -2.01
N GLY A 97 8.88 11.84 -0.88
CA GLY A 97 7.80 12.67 -0.35
C GLY A 97 6.63 11.82 0.17
N SER A 98 5.43 12.38 0.10
CA SER A 98 4.19 11.73 0.56
C SER A 98 3.39 11.22 -0.62
N GLU A 99 3.16 9.91 -0.68
CA GLU A 99 2.33 9.28 -1.70
C GLU A 99 1.02 8.76 -1.10
N PRO A 100 -0.15 9.16 -1.64
CA PRO A 100 -1.43 8.62 -1.19
C PRO A 100 -1.56 7.15 -1.56
N ILE A 101 -2.23 6.41 -0.70
CA ILE A 101 -2.50 5.00 -0.90
C ILE A 101 -3.98 4.68 -0.77
N SER A 102 -4.40 3.61 -1.42
CA SER A 102 -5.66 2.94 -1.13
C SER A 102 -5.40 1.47 -0.83
N THR A 103 -6.17 0.90 0.09
CA THR A 103 -5.95 -0.48 0.55
C THR A 103 -7.20 -1.32 0.40
N SER A 104 -7.00 -2.60 0.14
CA SER A 104 -8.00 -3.65 0.22
C SER A 104 -7.47 -4.79 1.10
N ASN A 105 -8.22 -5.88 1.23
CA ASN A 105 -7.75 -7.05 1.97
C ASN A 105 -6.56 -7.75 1.28
N THR A 106 -6.39 -7.56 -0.03
CA THR A 106 -5.40 -8.28 -0.84
C THR A 106 -4.47 -7.36 -1.62
N SER A 107 -4.61 -6.04 -1.50
CA SER A 107 -3.79 -5.10 -2.27
C SER A 107 -3.56 -3.76 -1.59
N ILE A 108 -2.47 -3.12 -1.98
CA ILE A 108 -2.14 -1.72 -1.68
C ILE A 108 -1.90 -1.03 -3.01
N SER A 109 -2.64 0.04 -3.31
CA SER A 109 -2.41 0.85 -4.51
C SER A 109 -1.62 2.10 -4.15
N ILE A 110 -0.53 2.34 -4.87
CA ILE A 110 0.34 3.52 -4.72
C ILE A 110 0.44 4.17 -6.11
N SER A 111 0.07 5.45 -6.22
CA SER A 111 0.18 6.20 -7.49
C SER A 111 -0.43 5.47 -8.70
N GLY A 112 -1.59 4.82 -8.48
CA GLY A 112 -2.33 4.07 -9.51
C GLY A 112 -1.82 2.64 -9.79
N SER A 113 -0.69 2.23 -9.21
CA SER A 113 -0.17 0.87 -9.32
C SER A 113 -0.66 0.00 -8.17
N ALA A 114 -1.39 -1.07 -8.48
CA ALA A 114 -1.91 -2.01 -7.50
C ALA A 114 -0.88 -3.10 -7.16
N TYR A 115 -0.33 -3.05 -5.95
CA TYR A 115 0.51 -4.10 -5.38
C TYR A 115 -0.38 -5.17 -4.78
N VAL A 116 -0.22 -6.41 -5.24
CA VAL A 116 -1.08 -7.54 -4.88
C VAL A 116 -0.35 -8.49 -3.95
N ARG A 117 -1.02 -8.90 -2.87
CA ARG A 117 -0.43 -9.72 -1.80
C ARG A 117 0.11 -11.05 -2.32
N ASP A 118 1.29 -11.44 -1.87
CA ASP A 118 2.02 -12.65 -2.27
C ASP A 118 1.25 -13.96 -2.06
N ASN A 119 0.46 -14.03 -1.01
CA ASN A 119 -0.33 -15.22 -0.68
C ASN A 119 -1.62 -15.37 -1.52
N SER A 120 -1.98 -14.38 -2.34
CA SER A 120 -3.10 -14.45 -3.28
C SER A 120 -2.70 -15.13 -4.59
N ASP A 121 -3.66 -15.67 -5.33
CA ASP A 121 -3.38 -16.33 -6.62
C ASP A 121 -2.75 -15.38 -7.65
N ALA A 122 -3.21 -14.12 -7.67
CA ALA A 122 -2.65 -13.08 -8.54
C ALA A 122 -1.20 -12.73 -8.14
N GLY A 123 -0.91 -12.62 -6.84
CA GLY A 123 0.45 -12.38 -6.35
C GLY A 123 1.41 -13.52 -6.69
N LYS A 124 0.98 -14.78 -6.50
CA LYS A 124 1.73 -15.97 -6.90
C LYS A 124 1.99 -15.99 -8.41
N ALA A 125 0.96 -15.72 -9.23
CA ALA A 125 1.09 -15.70 -10.69
C ALA A 125 2.07 -14.63 -11.18
N LEU A 126 2.13 -13.46 -10.53
CA LEU A 126 3.12 -12.43 -10.84
C LEU A 126 4.55 -12.90 -10.53
N LEU A 127 4.73 -13.49 -9.35
CA LEU A 127 6.01 -14.01 -8.91
C LEU A 127 6.50 -15.13 -9.84
N ASP A 128 5.65 -16.11 -10.13
CA ASP A 128 5.98 -17.25 -10.98
C ASP A 128 6.24 -16.81 -12.42
N GLY A 129 5.41 -15.92 -12.97
CA GLY A 129 5.60 -15.37 -14.31
C GLY A 129 6.93 -14.62 -14.44
N PHE A 130 7.35 -13.89 -13.41
CA PHE A 130 8.67 -13.25 -13.39
C PHE A 130 9.81 -14.28 -13.32
N LYS A 131 9.72 -15.29 -12.44
CA LYS A 131 10.71 -16.37 -12.35
C LYS A 131 10.87 -17.10 -13.69
N THR A 132 9.77 -17.46 -14.34
CA THR A 132 9.79 -18.08 -15.68
C THR A 132 10.43 -17.16 -16.73
N LYS A 133 10.16 -15.85 -16.68
CA LYS A 133 10.80 -14.87 -17.59
C LYS A 133 12.31 -14.80 -17.38
N CYS A 134 12.78 -14.87 -16.13
CA CYS A 134 14.19 -14.74 -15.78
C CYS A 134 14.99 -16.04 -15.83
N ALA A 135 14.34 -17.20 -15.84
CA ALA A 135 14.97 -18.51 -16.05
C ALA A 135 15.32 -18.78 -17.54
N LYS A 136 15.40 -17.73 -18.36
CA LYS A 136 15.75 -17.82 -19.78
C LYS A 136 17.25 -17.83 -19.99
#